data_AF-A0A352EG37-F1
#
_entry.id   AF-A0A352EG37-F1
#
_cell.length_a   1.000
_cell.length_b   1.000
_cell.length_c   1.000
_cell.angle_alpha   90.00
_cell.angle_beta   90.00
_cell.angle_gamma   90.00
#
_symmetry.space_group_name_H-M   'P 1'
#
loop_
_entity.id
_entity.type
_entity.pdbx_description
1 polymer ?
#
loop_
_entity_poly.entity_id
_entity_poly.type
_entity_poly.pdbx_seq_one_letter_code
_entity_poly.pdbx_strand_id
1 'polypeptide(L)' 'QLADFIGLDVCLSIMNVLYEGLGNTKYAPCPLLVNMVAAGKLGVKSSEGFYDYSSGVKNATVSNQFN' A
#
# COMPACT_ATOMS: atom_id res chain seq x y z
N GLN A 1 -5.15 7.29 -0.36
CA GLN A 1 -5.41 7.49 1.09
C GLN A 1 -6.07 6.28 1.76
N LEU A 2 -7.22 5.75 1.30
CA LEU A 2 -7.89 4.63 2.01
C LEU A 2 -7.00 3.38 2.20
N ALA A 3 -6.25 2.99 1.16
CA ALA A 3 -5.33 1.85 1.26
C ALA A 3 -4.23 2.05 2.33
N ASP A 4 -3.70 3.27 2.45
CA ASP A 4 -2.71 3.60 3.48
C ASP A 4 -3.31 3.63 4.89
N PHE A 5 -4.62 3.89 5.02
CA PHE A 5 -5.34 3.77 6.29
C PHE A 5 -5.56 2.31 6.71
N ILE A 6 -5.91 1.45 5.76
CA ILE A 6 -6.12 0.01 6.01
C ILE A 6 -4.78 -0.69 6.26
N GLY A 7 -3.74 -0.29 5.54
CA GLY A 7 -2.43 -0.91 5.52
C GLY A 7 -2.13 -1.56 4.18
N LEU A 8 -1.02 -1.17 3.56
CA LEU A 8 -0.62 -1.70 2.25
C LEU A 8 -0.30 -3.20 2.27
N ASP A 9 0.18 -3.71 3.41
CA ASP A 9 0.39 -5.14 3.66
C ASP A 9 -0.92 -5.93 3.71
N VAL A 10 -1.97 -5.35 4.29
CA VAL A 10 -3.29 -5.98 4.34
C VAL A 10 -3.88 -6.04 2.94
N CYS A 11 -3.81 -4.95 2.18
CA CYS A 11 -4.25 -4.93 0.78
C CYS A 11 -3.49 -5.95 -0.07
N LEU A 12 -2.16 -6.05 0.11
CA LEU A 12 -1.34 -7.04 -0.58
C LEU A 12 -1.74 -8.48 -0.22
N SER A 13 -1.99 -8.75 1.05
CA SER A 13 -2.40 -10.08 1.53
C SER A 13 -3.76 -10.49 0.94
N ILE A 14 -4.72 -9.56 0.89
CA ILE A 14 -6.03 -9.82 0.27
C ILE A 14 -5.87 -10.11 -1.23
N MET A 15 -5.05 -9.34 -1.95
CA MET A 15 -4.80 -9.58 -3.37
C MET A 15 -4.16 -10.94 -3.63
N ASN A 16 -3.18 -11.36 -2.82
CA ASN A 16 -2.57 -12.68 -2.93
C ASN A 16 -3.60 -13.79 -2.71
N VAL A 17 -4.45 -13.68 -1.67
CA VAL A 17 -5.51 -14.66 -1.41
C VAL A 17 -6.52 -14.72 -2.56
N LEU A 18 -6.91 -13.57 -3.12
CA LEU A 18 -7.81 -13.52 -4.28
C LEU A 18 -7.15 -14.10 -5.53
N TYR A 19 -5.86 -13.81 -5.76
CA TYR A 19 -5.12 -14.33 -6.90
C TYR A 19 -4.97 -15.85 -6.83
N GLU A 20 -4.57 -16.38 -5.68
CA GLU A 20 -4.43 -17.82 -5.43
C GLU A 20 -5.79 -18.53 -5.46
N GLY A 21 -6.84 -17.92 -4.90
CA GLY A 21 -8.16 -18.53 -4.79
C GLY A 21 -9.00 -18.45 -6.08
N LEU A 22 -8.87 -17.39 -6.88
CA LEU A 22 -9.64 -17.19 -8.11
C LEU A 22 -8.84 -17.50 -9.38
N GLY A 23 -7.52 -17.64 -9.29
CA GLY A 23 -6.64 -17.97 -10.41
C GLY A 23 -6.64 -16.93 -11.54
N ASN A 24 -7.14 -15.71 -11.30
CA ASN A 24 -7.30 -14.68 -12.30
C ASN A 24 -6.28 -13.55 -12.10
N THR A 25 -5.50 -13.27 -13.15
CA THR A 25 -4.45 -12.24 -13.19
C THR A 25 -4.97 -10.82 -12.92
N LYS A 26 -6.28 -10.59 -13.01
CA LYS A 26 -6.90 -9.32 -12.60
C LYS A 26 -6.69 -9.01 -11.11
N TYR A 27 -6.48 -10.02 -10.27
CA TYR A 27 -6.23 -9.86 -8.83
C TYR A 27 -4.75 -9.91 -8.46
N ALA A 28 -3.86 -10.07 -9.44
CA ALA A 28 -2.44 -10.08 -9.17
C ALA A 28 -2.02 -8.73 -8.55
N PRO A 29 -1.28 -8.73 -7.43
CA PRO A 29 -0.84 -7.49 -6.82
C PRO A 29 0.15 -6.76 -7.74
N CYS A 30 -0.01 -5.44 -7.83
CA CYS A 30 0.91 -4.61 -8.60
C CYS A 30 2.34 -4.71 -8.02
N PRO A 31 3.39 -4.86 -8.84
CA PRO A 31 4.77 -4.93 -8.37
C PRO A 31 5.17 -3.74 -7.49
N LEU A 32 4.61 -2.56 -7.78
CA LEU A 32 4.80 -1.36 -6.96
C LEU A 32 4.34 -1.56 -5.50
N LEU A 33 3.16 -2.15 -5.30
CA LEU A 33 2.62 -2.38 -3.96
C LEU A 33 3.48 -3.39 -3.19
N VAL A 34 3.93 -4.45 -3.86
CA VAL A 34 4.84 -5.44 -3.29
C VAL A 34 6.13 -4.77 -2.82
N ASN A 35 6.73 -3.91 -3.65
CA ASN A 35 7.95 -3.19 -3.32
C ASN A 35 7.76 -2.22 -2.14
N MET A 36 6.61 -1.54 -2.06
CA MET A 36 6.31 -0.65 -0.93
C MET A 36 6.19 -1.42 0.39
N VAL A 37 5.48 -2.55 0.39
CA VAL A 37 5.35 -3.40 1.58
C VAL A 37 6.72 -3.99 1.97
N ALA A 38 7.51 -4.45 1.00
CA ALA A 38 8.86 -4.97 1.24
C ALA A 38 9.81 -3.90 1.81
N ALA A 39 9.62 -2.63 1.43
CA ALA A 39 10.36 -1.50 1.98
C ALA A 39 9.85 -1.03 3.35
N GLY A 40 8.81 -1.66 3.92
CA GLY A 40 8.22 -1.27 5.21
C GLY A 40 7.34 -0.02 5.14
N LYS A 41 6.99 0.45 3.93
CA LYS A 41 6.06 1.56 3.70
C LYS A 41 4.64 1.00 3.70
N LEU A 42 4.03 0.96 4.87
CA LEU A 42 2.73 0.33 5.11
C LEU A 42 1.56 1.33 5.15
N GLY A 43 1.82 2.63 4.97
CA GLY A 43 0.81 3.69 5.06
C GLY A 43 0.88 4.46 6.37
N VAL A 44 -0.27 4.77 6.96
CA VAL A 44 -0.38 5.63 8.14
C VAL A 44 0.39 5.05 9.34
N LYS A 45 0.37 3.72 9.52
CA LYS A 45 1.02 3.04 10.65
C LYS A 45 2.56 3.11 10.63
N SER A 46 3.16 3.29 9.46
CA SER A 46 4.59 3.49 9.27
C SER A 46 4.95 4.96 8.99
N SER A 47 3.98 5.87 9.13
CA SER A 47 4.09 7.28 8.76
C SER A 47 4.43 7.56 7.28
N GLU A 48 4.47 6.54 6.44
CA GLU A 48 4.81 6.62 5.02
C GLU A 48 4.17 5.47 4.24
N GLY A 49 3.51 5.79 3.13
CA GLY A 49 2.93 4.87 2.16
C GLY A 49 2.89 5.51 0.77
N PHE A 50 1.72 5.55 0.14
CA PHE A 50 1.53 6.39 -1.06
C PHE A 50 1.61 7.88 -0.71
N TYR A 51 1.23 8.21 0.51
CA TYR A 51 1.36 9.55 1.08
C TYR A 51 2.39 9.54 2.21
N ASP A 52 3.05 10.67 2.40
CA ASP A 52 3.85 10.96 3.58
C ASP A 52 2.92 11.48 4.67
N TYR A 53 2.92 10.77 5.81
CA TYR A 53 2.09 11.07 6.98
C TYR A 53 2.92 11.68 8.14
N SER A 54 4.20 11.99 7.92
CA SER A 54 5.10 12.59 8.93
C SER A 54 4.57 13.90 9.52
N SER A 55 3.89 14.73 8.72
CA SER A 55 3.28 16.01 9.11
C SER A 55 1.87 15.87 9.69
N GLY A 56 1.37 14.63 9.84
CA GLY A 56 0.05 14.29 10.33
C GLY A 56 -0.97 14.00 9.22
N VAL A 57 -1.96 13.17 9.55
CA VAL A 57 -2.93 12.60 8.60
C VAL A 57 -3.73 13.64 7.80
N LYS A 58 -3.93 14.84 8.36
CA LYS A 58 -4.65 15.93 7.71
C LYS A 58 -3.83 16.70 6.66
N ASN A 59 -2.50 16.63 6.74
CA ASN A 59 -1.58 17.32 5.83
C ASN A 59 -0.80 16.33 4.96
N ALA A 60 -1.32 15.12 4.77
CA ALA A 60 -0.62 14.07 4.05
C ALA A 60 -0.33 14.50 2.61
N THR A 61 0.94 14.58 2.25
CA THR A 61 1.40 14.91 0.90
C THR A 61 1.68 13.64 0.11
N VAL A 62 1.61 13.70 -1.22
CA VAL A 62 2.02 12.55 -2.06
C VAL A 62 3.49 12.26 -1.76
N SER A 63 3.83 11.00 -1.51
CA SER A 63 5.22 10.62 -1.25
C SER A 63 6.10 11.02 -2.45
N ASN A 64 7.32 11.49 -2.17
CA ASN A 64 8.30 11.89 -3.20
C ASN A 64 8.60 10.78 -4.22
N GLN A 65 8.27 9.52 -3.90
CA GLN A 65 8.41 8.39 -4.81
C GLN A 65 7.39 8.40 -5.97
N PHE A 66 6.34 9.20 -5.88
CA PHE A 66 5.23 9.27 -6.86
C PHE A 66 5.02 10.66 -7.46
N ASN A 67 5.94 11.59 -7.21
CA ASN A 67 5.89 12.97 -7.69
C ASN A 67 6.83 13.18 -8.88
#